data_AF-A0A8S0SWI3-F1
#
_entry.id   AF-A0A8S0SWI3-F1
#
_cell.length_a   1.000
_cell.length_b   1.000
_cell.length_c   1.000
_cell.angle_alpha   90.00
_cell.angle_beta   90.00
_cell.angle_gamma   90.00
#
_symmetry.space_group_name_H-M   'P 1'
#
loop_
_entity.id
_entity.type
_entity.pdbx_description
1 polymer ?
#
loop_
_entity_poly.entity_id
_entity_poly.type
_entity_poly.pdbx_seq_one_letter_code
_entity_poly.pdbx_strand_id
1 'polypeptide(L)'
;MGKKKVMLPASEVDLSTVKYQYEKIEAPHLTGFRLKLFVKLLEAPLVGSLIISNLKKENKMVEILKNTVIPESPMFKPEFPPQEPETGVVLLEEGGNPIERVELALKCLPDYDPANNWNSDTYASFRYWKIRDYAYAYRSKLTTPSIVAERFISAIEVFNNKMPPAPLPISYDPEHIRKQAAVSTQRFEEGKPLSILDGIFVAIKDDIDCYPHPSNGGTTFFHKIRSVEEDAVSVSRLRSCGVILAGKANMHELGLGTTGNNPNYGFTSDKSVTIKM
;
A
#
# COMPACT_ATOMS: atom_id res chain seq x y z
N MET A 1 -43.45 2.14 19.63
CA MET A 1 -42.06 2.57 19.34
C MET A 1 -41.28 2.55 20.65
N GLY A 2 -40.20 1.77 20.75
CA GLY A 2 -39.37 1.72 21.96
C GLY A 2 -38.71 3.06 22.26
N LYS A 3 -38.44 3.35 23.53
CA LYS A 3 -37.69 4.55 23.94
C LYS A 3 -36.30 4.50 23.30
N LYS A 4 -35.89 5.56 22.59
CA LYS A 4 -34.52 5.69 22.05
C LYS A 4 -33.53 5.80 23.20
N LYS A 5 -32.35 5.22 23.03
CA LYS A 5 -31.22 5.40 23.95
C LYS A 5 -30.65 6.81 23.72
N VAL A 6 -30.37 7.55 24.79
CA VAL A 6 -29.76 8.89 24.69
C VAL A 6 -28.35 8.79 25.28
N MET A 7 -27.35 9.21 24.52
CA MET A 7 -25.97 9.26 24.99
C MET A 7 -25.69 10.59 25.70
N LEU A 8 -24.80 10.56 26.67
CA LEU A 8 -24.20 11.77 27.24
C LEU A 8 -23.21 12.36 26.23
N PRO A 9 -23.01 13.69 26.23
CA PRO A 9 -21.92 14.32 25.48
C PRO A 9 -20.58 13.67 25.84
N ALA A 10 -19.73 13.46 24.85
CA ALA A 10 -18.43 12.80 25.03
C ALA A 10 -17.56 13.51 26.09
N SER A 11 -17.66 14.83 26.19
CA SER A 11 -16.95 15.66 27.19
C SER A 11 -17.40 15.45 28.63
N GLU A 12 -18.59 14.88 28.84
CA GLU A 12 -19.20 14.65 30.16
C GLU A 12 -19.04 13.20 30.64
N VAL A 13 -18.41 12.34 29.83
CA VAL A 13 -18.19 10.93 30.18
C VAL A 13 -17.10 10.80 31.24
N ASP A 14 -17.42 10.16 32.37
CA ASP A 14 -16.43 9.76 33.36
C ASP A 14 -15.62 8.56 32.87
N LEU A 15 -14.40 8.83 32.40
CA LEU A 15 -13.48 7.83 31.86
C LEU A 15 -13.14 6.71 32.86
N SER A 16 -13.20 6.95 34.18
CA SER A 16 -12.92 5.92 35.19
C SER A 16 -13.99 4.83 35.24
N THR A 17 -15.19 5.12 34.73
CA THR A 17 -16.33 4.20 34.71
C THR A 17 -16.48 3.42 33.41
N VAL A 18 -15.72 3.80 32.37
CA VAL A 18 -15.82 3.21 31.05
C VAL A 18 -15.29 1.78 31.09
N LYS A 19 -16.15 0.82 30.76
CA LYS A 19 -15.79 -0.59 30.66
C LYS A 19 -15.52 -0.96 29.21
N TYR A 20 -14.45 -1.72 28.97
CA TYR A 20 -14.23 -2.33 27.68
C TYR A 20 -15.39 -3.26 27.32
N GLN A 21 -15.98 -3.04 26.14
CA GLN A 21 -17.01 -3.91 25.59
C GLN A 21 -16.44 -4.62 24.37
N TYR A 22 -16.33 -5.94 24.47
CA TYR A 22 -15.98 -6.78 23.33
C TYR A 22 -17.20 -6.94 22.44
N GLU A 23 -17.21 -6.28 21.29
CA GLU A 23 -18.26 -6.46 20.29
C GLU A 23 -17.85 -7.53 19.29
N LYS A 24 -18.53 -8.67 19.36
CA LYS A 24 -18.36 -9.76 18.40
C LYS A 24 -19.15 -9.42 17.14
N ILE A 25 -18.46 -9.37 16.01
CA ILE A 25 -19.10 -9.30 14.69
C ILE A 25 -19.46 -10.72 14.26
N GLU A 26 -20.71 -10.93 13.86
CA GLU A 26 -21.24 -12.19 13.38
C GLU A 26 -21.58 -12.08 11.89
N ALA A 27 -20.99 -12.97 11.10
CA ALA A 27 -21.23 -13.07 9.67
C ALA A 27 -21.00 -14.53 9.21
N PRO A 28 -21.71 -14.99 8.17
CA PRO A 28 -21.50 -16.33 7.64
C PRO A 28 -20.15 -16.40 6.92
N HIS A 29 -19.36 -17.46 7.18
CA HIS A 29 -18.17 -17.76 6.40
C HIS A 29 -18.54 -18.68 5.23
N LEU A 30 -18.49 -18.13 4.01
CA LEU A 30 -18.89 -18.83 2.78
C LEU A 30 -17.80 -18.74 1.72
N THR A 31 -17.57 -19.84 1.01
CA THR A 31 -16.60 -19.93 -0.09
C THR A 31 -17.21 -20.63 -1.31
N GLY A 32 -16.56 -20.50 -2.46
CA GLY A 32 -16.92 -21.22 -3.70
C GLY A 32 -18.38 -21.03 -4.13
N PHE A 33 -19.07 -22.14 -4.41
CA PHE A 33 -20.46 -22.12 -4.86
C PHE A 33 -21.43 -21.50 -3.83
N ARG A 34 -21.23 -21.76 -2.53
CA ARG A 34 -22.08 -21.23 -1.47
C ARG A 34 -22.01 -19.70 -1.42
N LEU A 35 -20.82 -19.14 -1.58
CA LEU A 35 -20.62 -17.69 -1.69
C LEU A 35 -21.33 -17.12 -2.91
N LYS A 36 -21.18 -17.76 -4.09
CA LYS A 36 -21.85 -17.31 -5.33
C LYS A 36 -23.38 -17.28 -5.18
N LEU A 37 -23.96 -18.30 -4.57
CA LEU A 37 -25.40 -18.36 -4.32
C LEU A 37 -25.83 -17.25 -3.34
N PHE A 38 -25.08 -17.05 -2.26
CA PHE A 38 -25.37 -16.03 -1.27
C PHE A 38 -25.33 -14.60 -1.85
N VAL A 39 -24.35 -14.30 -2.70
CA VAL A 39 -24.28 -13.00 -3.38
C VAL A 39 -25.50 -12.77 -4.28
N LYS A 40 -25.94 -13.78 -5.06
CA LYS A 40 -27.17 -13.67 -5.86
C LYS A 40 -28.42 -13.41 -5.00
N LEU A 41 -28.48 -14.00 -3.81
CA LEU A 41 -29.58 -13.75 -2.86
C LEU A 41 -29.51 -12.33 -2.26
N LEU A 42 -28.31 -11.80 -2.00
CA LEU A 42 -28.11 -10.42 -1.55
C LEU A 42 -28.50 -9.39 -2.62
N GLU A 43 -28.31 -9.71 -3.89
CA GLU A 43 -28.67 -8.84 -5.03
C GLU A 43 -30.15 -8.98 -5.43
N ALA A 44 -30.84 -10.03 -4.96
CA ALA A 44 -32.24 -10.26 -5.29
C ALA A 44 -33.15 -9.17 -4.66
N PRO A 45 -34.12 -8.62 -5.44
CA PRO A 45 -35.10 -7.68 -4.90
C PRO A 45 -35.85 -8.27 -3.70
N LEU A 46 -36.14 -7.43 -2.70
CA LEU A 46 -36.78 -7.78 -1.43
C LEU A 46 -35.95 -8.72 -0.52
N VAL A 47 -35.59 -9.91 -1.00
CA VAL A 47 -34.83 -10.92 -0.22
C VAL A 47 -33.49 -10.35 0.25
N GLY A 48 -32.73 -9.72 -0.63
CA GLY A 48 -31.46 -9.11 -0.28
C GLY A 48 -31.58 -8.04 0.80
N SER A 49 -32.63 -7.21 0.73
CA SER A 49 -32.90 -6.18 1.74
C SER A 49 -33.20 -6.77 3.11
N LEU A 50 -33.91 -7.91 3.17
CA LEU A 50 -34.20 -8.62 4.42
C LEU A 50 -32.93 -9.22 5.03
N ILE A 51 -32.09 -9.87 4.21
CA ILE A 51 -30.81 -10.43 4.67
C ILE A 51 -29.91 -9.33 5.24
N ILE A 52 -29.72 -8.23 4.51
CA ILE A 52 -28.90 -7.08 4.97
C ILE A 52 -29.48 -6.45 6.23
N SER A 53 -30.81 -6.31 6.33
CA SER A 53 -31.46 -5.79 7.53
C SER A 53 -31.20 -6.67 8.74
N ASN A 54 -31.26 -8.00 8.56
CA ASN A 54 -30.96 -8.96 9.63
C ASN A 54 -29.49 -8.87 10.07
N LEU A 55 -28.54 -8.91 9.13
CA LEU A 55 -27.10 -8.79 9.44
C LEU A 55 -26.78 -7.48 10.17
N LYS A 56 -27.37 -6.35 9.75
CA LYS A 56 -27.21 -5.06 10.44
C LYS A 56 -27.79 -5.07 11.86
N LYS A 57 -28.87 -5.81 12.08
CA LYS A 57 -29.52 -5.93 13.40
C LYS A 57 -28.69 -6.81 14.33
N GLU A 58 -28.25 -7.98 13.87
CA GLU A 58 -27.39 -8.90 14.64
C GLU A 58 -26.09 -8.22 15.08
N ASN A 59 -25.51 -7.40 14.21
CA ASN A 59 -24.29 -6.64 14.48
C ASN A 59 -24.55 -5.24 15.09
N LYS A 60 -25.71 -5.02 15.73
CA LYS A 60 -26.09 -3.79 16.45
C LYS A 60 -26.00 -2.46 15.68
N MET A 61 -25.75 -2.47 14.36
CA MET A 61 -25.68 -1.25 13.55
C MET A 61 -26.99 -0.46 13.57
N VAL A 62 -28.14 -1.15 13.61
CA VAL A 62 -29.46 -0.50 13.71
C VAL A 62 -29.64 0.20 15.06
N GLU A 63 -29.14 -0.39 16.14
CA GLU A 63 -29.22 0.20 17.48
C GLU A 63 -28.45 1.52 17.54
N ILE A 64 -27.23 1.52 17.04
CA ILE A 64 -26.35 2.70 17.03
C ILE A 64 -26.89 3.76 16.06
N LEU A 65 -27.14 3.40 14.79
CA LEU A 65 -27.41 4.39 13.74
C LEU A 65 -28.84 4.93 13.73
N LYS A 66 -29.84 4.22 14.30
CA LYS A 66 -31.26 4.62 14.24
C LYS A 66 -31.92 4.80 15.60
N ASN A 67 -31.50 4.03 16.60
CA ASN A 67 -32.17 3.96 17.90
C ASN A 67 -31.41 4.68 19.02
N THR A 68 -30.27 5.31 18.71
CA THR A 68 -29.47 6.09 19.65
C THR A 68 -29.47 7.56 19.26
N VAL A 69 -29.68 8.45 20.23
CA VAL A 69 -29.51 9.90 20.08
C VAL A 69 -28.06 10.23 20.45
N ILE A 70 -27.32 10.75 19.47
CA ILE A 70 -25.93 11.19 19.60
C ILE A 70 -25.97 12.73 19.67
N PRO A 71 -25.51 13.33 20.79
CA PRO A 71 -25.61 14.79 20.98
C PRO A 71 -24.55 15.57 20.19
N GLU A 72 -23.47 14.94 19.74
CA GLU A 72 -22.42 15.58 18.96
C GLU A 72 -22.89 15.99 17.56
N SER A 73 -22.31 17.09 17.07
CA SER A 73 -22.40 17.46 15.66
C SER A 73 -21.49 16.56 14.81
N PRO A 74 -21.85 16.28 13.55
CA PRO A 74 -21.06 15.39 12.69
C PRO A 74 -19.71 16.02 12.32
N MET A 75 -18.64 15.24 12.47
CA MET A 75 -17.31 15.55 11.95
C MET A 75 -17.08 14.72 10.67
N PHE A 76 -17.07 15.37 9.50
CA PHE A 76 -16.97 14.69 8.20
C PHE A 76 -15.54 14.38 7.77
N LYS A 77 -14.58 15.13 8.32
CA LYS A 77 -13.14 14.96 8.11
C LYS A 77 -12.46 15.15 9.47
N PRO A 78 -11.30 14.53 9.70
CA PRO A 78 -10.52 14.83 10.91
C PRO A 78 -10.23 16.33 11.00
N GLU A 79 -10.64 16.95 12.11
CA GLU A 79 -10.37 18.35 12.44
C GLU A 79 -9.37 18.39 13.59
N PHE A 80 -8.16 18.84 13.30
CA PHE A 80 -7.07 18.88 14.27
C PHE A 80 -6.89 20.30 14.80
N PRO A 81 -6.95 20.53 16.13
CA PRO A 81 -6.57 21.81 16.71
C PRO A 81 -5.07 22.05 16.56
N PRO A 82 -4.56 23.29 16.78
CA PRO A 82 -3.13 23.55 16.84
C PRO A 82 -2.43 22.57 17.80
N GLN A 83 -1.30 22.02 17.34
CA GLN A 83 -0.49 21.08 18.12
C GLN A 83 0.76 21.79 18.63
N GLU A 84 1.24 21.37 19.80
CA GLU A 84 2.54 21.81 20.31
C GLU A 84 3.66 21.31 19.39
N PRO A 85 4.71 22.12 19.12
CA PRO A 85 5.82 21.70 18.29
C PRO A 85 6.54 20.48 18.86
N GLU A 86 6.82 19.50 17.99
CA GLU A 86 7.62 18.33 18.35
C GLU A 86 9.07 18.73 18.68
N THR A 87 9.69 18.04 19.65
CA THR A 87 11.08 18.30 20.05
C THR A 87 12.04 17.32 19.37
N GLY A 88 13.27 17.76 19.09
CA GLY A 88 14.29 16.91 18.45
C GLY A 88 14.03 16.60 16.97
N VAL A 89 13.19 17.39 16.30
CA VAL A 89 12.87 17.24 14.87
C VAL A 89 13.57 18.28 14.01
N VAL A 90 13.78 17.95 12.74
CA VAL A 90 14.21 18.91 11.71
C VAL A 90 12.99 19.31 10.90
N LEU A 91 12.66 20.61 10.91
CA LEU A 91 11.54 21.14 10.16
C LEU A 91 11.88 21.21 8.66
N LEU A 92 10.93 20.77 7.83
CA LEU A 92 11.02 20.83 6.38
C LEU A 92 9.89 21.69 5.84
N GLU A 93 10.17 22.42 4.76
CA GLU A 93 9.14 23.14 4.02
C GLU A 93 8.17 22.15 3.34
N GLU A 94 6.87 22.35 3.53
CA GLU A 94 5.82 21.44 3.06
C GLU A 94 5.74 21.37 1.52
N GLY A 95 5.95 22.52 0.86
CA GLY A 95 5.99 22.64 -0.60
C GLY A 95 7.36 22.38 -1.23
N GLY A 96 8.37 22.01 -0.44
CA GLY A 96 9.76 21.92 -0.88
C GLY A 96 10.01 20.86 -1.97
N ASN A 97 11.09 21.05 -2.72
CA ASN A 97 11.50 20.13 -3.78
C ASN A 97 11.76 18.71 -3.22
N PRO A 98 11.20 17.64 -3.83
CA PRO A 98 11.42 16.27 -3.36
C PRO A 98 12.90 15.86 -3.24
N ILE A 99 13.77 16.32 -4.14
CA ILE A 99 15.20 16.00 -4.14
C ILE A 99 15.87 16.61 -2.90
N GLU A 100 15.64 17.90 -2.65
CA GLU A 100 16.20 18.61 -1.49
C GLU A 100 15.71 18.00 -0.17
N ARG A 101 14.43 17.61 -0.11
CA ARG A 101 13.86 16.94 1.08
C ARG A 101 14.51 15.59 1.33
N VAL A 102 14.83 14.84 0.29
CA VAL A 102 15.55 13.57 0.39
C VAL A 102 16.99 13.79 0.88
N GLU A 103 17.67 14.84 0.42
CA GLU A 103 19.00 15.21 0.91
C GLU A 103 18.99 15.62 2.39
N LEU A 104 17.99 16.40 2.81
CA LEU A 104 17.83 16.76 4.22
C LEU A 104 17.52 15.53 5.08
N ALA A 105 16.65 14.64 4.61
CA ALA A 105 16.37 13.37 5.28
C ALA A 105 17.64 12.52 5.46
N LEU A 106 18.55 12.53 4.48
CA LEU A 106 19.82 11.80 4.58
C LEU A 106 20.70 12.31 5.73
N LYS A 107 20.66 13.61 6.04
CA LYS A 107 21.39 14.22 7.18
C LYS A 107 20.82 13.82 8.54
N CYS A 108 19.56 13.37 8.57
CA CYS A 108 18.91 12.88 9.79
C CYS A 108 19.19 11.38 10.05
N LEU A 109 19.85 10.68 9.11
CA LEU A 109 20.20 9.27 9.26
C LEU A 109 21.57 9.12 9.93
N PRO A 110 21.80 8.04 10.69
CA PRO A 110 23.14 7.72 11.19
C PRO A 110 24.11 7.46 10.04
N ASP A 111 25.41 7.60 10.28
CA ASP A 111 26.44 7.38 9.27
C ASP A 111 26.29 6.03 8.54
N TYR A 112 26.63 6.03 7.25
CA TYR A 112 26.63 4.81 6.45
C TYR A 112 28.00 4.16 6.50
N ASP A 113 28.07 2.92 6.97
CA ASP A 113 29.29 2.12 6.99
C ASP A 113 29.22 1.02 5.91
N PRO A 114 29.99 1.14 4.80
CA PRO A 114 30.05 0.10 3.78
C PRO A 114 30.68 -1.21 4.29
N ALA A 115 31.62 -1.16 5.25
CA ALA A 115 32.34 -2.34 5.71
C ALA A 115 31.42 -3.34 6.41
N ASN A 116 30.53 -2.85 7.28
CA ASN A 116 29.50 -3.69 7.91
C ASN A 116 28.46 -4.26 6.93
N ASN A 117 28.29 -3.63 5.76
CA ASN A 117 27.21 -3.97 4.83
C ASN A 117 27.66 -4.86 3.66
N TRP A 118 28.95 -4.83 3.32
CA TRP A 118 29.52 -5.55 2.18
C TRP A 118 30.60 -6.57 2.56
N ASN A 119 31.02 -6.66 3.83
CA ASN A 119 31.89 -7.74 4.28
C ASN A 119 31.12 -9.07 4.30
N SER A 120 31.66 -10.05 3.59
CA SER A 120 31.11 -11.40 3.43
C SER A 120 31.49 -12.30 4.62
N ASP A 121 31.27 -11.86 5.85
CA ASP A 121 31.39 -12.77 6.98
C ASP A 121 30.29 -13.83 6.86
N THR A 122 30.69 -15.09 6.67
CA THR A 122 29.78 -16.23 6.51
C THR A 122 28.89 -16.49 7.72
N TYR A 123 29.15 -15.79 8.84
CA TYR A 123 28.39 -15.83 10.08
C TYR A 123 27.42 -14.64 10.26
N ALA A 124 27.37 -13.70 9.32
CA ALA A 124 26.45 -12.57 9.41
C ALA A 124 24.98 -13.03 9.32
N SER A 125 24.12 -12.48 10.18
CA SER A 125 22.69 -12.75 10.14
C SER A 125 22.03 -12.18 8.88
N PHE A 126 20.96 -12.83 8.42
CA PHE A 126 20.20 -12.33 7.27
C PHE A 126 19.66 -10.93 7.53
N ARG A 127 19.82 -10.04 6.55
CA ARG A 127 19.20 -8.71 6.53
C ARG A 127 18.73 -8.38 5.12
N TYR A 128 17.70 -7.55 5.02
CA TYR A 128 17.31 -6.95 3.74
C TYR A 128 18.27 -5.83 3.36
N TRP A 129 18.49 -5.69 2.05
CA TRP A 129 19.21 -4.56 1.48
C TRP A 129 18.48 -3.25 1.76
N LYS A 130 19.24 -2.22 2.09
CA LYS A 130 18.74 -0.85 2.32
C LYS A 130 18.85 -0.02 1.04
N ILE A 131 18.10 1.08 0.97
CA ILE A 131 18.25 2.09 -0.10
C ILE A 131 19.72 2.54 -0.23
N ARG A 132 20.38 2.82 0.90
CA ARG A 132 21.79 3.24 0.92
C ARG A 132 22.76 2.17 0.41
N ASP A 133 22.40 0.88 0.49
CA ASP A 133 23.23 -0.20 -0.04
C ASP A 133 23.22 -0.18 -1.59
N TYR A 134 22.04 -0.07 -2.20
CA TYR A 134 21.93 0.12 -3.66
C TYR A 134 22.61 1.41 -4.12
N ALA A 135 22.31 2.52 -3.43
CA ALA A 135 22.87 3.83 -3.74
C ALA A 135 24.40 3.84 -3.67
N TYR A 136 25.00 3.13 -2.72
CA TYR A 136 26.45 2.93 -2.63
C TYR A 136 26.96 2.04 -3.76
N ALA A 137 26.31 0.89 -4.02
CA ALA A 137 26.73 -0.04 -5.06
C ALA A 137 26.77 0.61 -6.45
N TYR A 138 25.80 1.46 -6.76
CA TYR A 138 25.75 2.21 -8.01
C TYR A 138 26.86 3.26 -8.11
N ARG A 139 27.07 4.07 -7.06
CA ARG A 139 28.12 5.11 -7.03
C ARG A 139 29.54 4.53 -7.07
N SER A 140 29.75 3.40 -6.40
CA SER A 140 31.02 2.68 -6.35
C SER A 140 31.24 1.74 -7.54
N LYS A 141 30.33 1.74 -8.53
CA LYS A 141 30.39 0.91 -9.75
C LYS A 141 30.48 -0.60 -9.48
N LEU A 142 29.96 -1.05 -8.33
CA LEU A 142 29.87 -2.48 -8.00
C LEU A 142 28.75 -3.17 -8.81
N THR A 143 27.73 -2.40 -9.19
CA THR A 143 26.63 -2.81 -10.07
C THR A 143 26.00 -1.55 -10.68
N THR A 144 25.01 -1.72 -11.55
CA THR A 144 24.24 -0.62 -12.14
C THR A 144 22.74 -0.85 -11.99
N PRO A 145 21.92 0.22 -12.04
CA PRO A 145 20.48 0.07 -12.10
C PRO A 145 20.01 -0.88 -13.22
N SER A 146 20.67 -0.87 -14.39
CA SER A 146 20.37 -1.80 -15.49
C SER A 146 20.63 -3.26 -15.15
N ILE A 147 21.75 -3.58 -14.46
CA ILE A 147 22.02 -4.95 -14.00
C ILE A 147 20.96 -5.40 -12.98
N VAL A 148 20.56 -4.50 -12.08
CA VAL A 148 19.50 -4.78 -11.09
C VAL A 148 18.15 -4.96 -11.79
N ALA A 149 17.84 -4.17 -12.83
CA ALA A 149 16.63 -4.32 -13.63
C ALA A 149 16.51 -5.71 -14.24
N GLU A 150 17.55 -6.22 -14.90
CA GLU A 150 17.50 -7.55 -15.49
C GLU A 150 17.29 -8.64 -14.44
N ARG A 151 17.96 -8.54 -13.29
CA ARG A 151 17.73 -9.49 -12.18
C ARG A 151 16.31 -9.42 -11.64
N PHE A 152 15.75 -8.21 -11.52
CA PHE A 152 14.36 -8.02 -11.10
C PHE A 152 13.40 -8.63 -12.12
N ILE A 153 13.60 -8.36 -13.41
CA ILE A 153 12.78 -8.87 -14.52
C ILE A 153 12.79 -10.39 -14.53
N SER A 154 13.99 -11.01 -14.49
CA SER A 154 14.13 -12.47 -14.42
C SER A 154 13.45 -13.06 -13.18
N ALA A 155 13.54 -12.39 -12.03
CA ALA A 155 12.86 -12.85 -10.82
C ALA A 155 11.33 -12.82 -10.97
N ILE A 156 10.76 -11.75 -11.53
CA ILE A 156 9.32 -11.63 -11.79
C ILE A 156 8.85 -12.70 -12.75
N GLU A 157 9.58 -12.97 -13.84
CA GLU A 157 9.26 -14.02 -14.80
C GLU A 157 9.26 -15.41 -14.14
N VAL A 158 10.27 -15.71 -13.33
CA VAL A 158 10.32 -16.96 -12.56
C VAL A 158 9.13 -17.09 -11.60
N PHE A 159 8.72 -16.01 -10.92
CA PHE A 159 7.57 -16.03 -10.02
C PHE A 159 6.24 -16.17 -10.74
N ASN A 160 6.04 -15.45 -11.85
CA ASN A 160 4.80 -15.51 -12.63
C ASN A 160 4.59 -16.87 -13.29
N ASN A 161 5.67 -17.60 -13.59
CA ASN A 161 5.61 -18.96 -14.14
C ASN A 161 5.35 -20.05 -13.09
N LYS A 162 5.21 -19.73 -11.80
CA LYS A 162 4.88 -20.71 -10.75
C LYS A 162 3.41 -21.10 -10.77
N MET A 163 3.13 -22.32 -10.28
CA MET A 163 1.79 -22.86 -10.07
C MET A 163 1.55 -23.09 -8.57
N PRO A 164 0.47 -22.56 -7.97
CA PRO A 164 -0.53 -21.67 -8.57
C PRO A 164 0.03 -20.26 -8.87
N PRO A 165 -0.54 -19.53 -9.85
CA PRO A 165 -0.16 -18.15 -10.14
C PRO A 165 -0.37 -17.26 -8.91
N ALA A 166 0.69 -16.61 -8.45
CA ALA A 166 0.65 -15.63 -7.37
C ALA A 166 1.32 -14.34 -7.87
N PRO A 167 0.67 -13.59 -8.78
CA PRO A 167 1.31 -12.44 -9.40
C PRO A 167 1.64 -11.39 -8.34
N LEU A 168 2.87 -10.92 -8.39
CA LEU A 168 3.34 -9.81 -7.56
C LEU A 168 2.86 -8.49 -8.18
N PRO A 169 3.18 -8.18 -9.46
CA PRO A 169 2.51 -7.12 -10.20
C PRO A 169 1.35 -7.64 -11.06
N ILE A 170 0.27 -6.85 -11.17
CA ILE A 170 -0.86 -7.07 -12.09
C ILE A 170 -0.75 -6.25 -13.37
N SER A 171 0.13 -5.24 -13.41
CA SER A 171 0.58 -4.59 -14.63
C SER A 171 2.09 -4.37 -14.56
N TYR A 172 2.79 -4.85 -15.59
CA TYR A 172 4.25 -4.93 -15.62
C TYR A 172 4.72 -4.85 -17.08
N ASP A 173 5.71 -4.01 -17.34
CA ASP A 173 6.33 -3.84 -18.66
C ASP A 173 7.87 -3.87 -18.51
N PRO A 174 8.52 -4.98 -18.90
CA PRO A 174 9.96 -5.11 -18.77
C PRO A 174 10.74 -4.12 -19.64
N GLU A 175 10.22 -3.73 -20.80
CA GLU A 175 10.88 -2.75 -21.69
C GLU A 175 10.85 -1.35 -21.07
N HIS A 176 9.72 -0.98 -20.47
CA HIS A 176 9.61 0.29 -19.74
C HIS A 176 10.55 0.33 -18.52
N ILE A 177 10.72 -0.79 -17.80
CA ILE A 177 11.68 -0.90 -16.70
C ILE A 177 13.12 -0.77 -17.21
N ARG A 178 13.48 -1.50 -18.28
CA ARG A 178 14.80 -1.40 -18.93
C ARG A 178 15.11 0.02 -19.34
N LYS A 179 14.16 0.71 -19.96
CA LYS A 179 14.32 2.11 -20.37
C LYS A 179 14.60 3.03 -19.19
N GLN A 180 13.82 2.93 -18.11
CA GLN A 180 14.06 3.72 -16.90
C GLN A 180 15.44 3.44 -16.29
N ALA A 181 15.81 2.16 -16.21
CA ALA A 181 17.08 1.72 -15.65
C ALA A 181 18.28 2.15 -16.48
N ALA A 182 18.17 2.15 -17.81
CA ALA A 182 19.21 2.64 -18.72
C ALA A 182 19.48 4.14 -18.50
N VAL A 183 18.43 4.97 -18.41
CA VAL A 183 18.59 6.41 -18.14
C VAL A 183 19.20 6.65 -16.75
N SER A 184 18.79 5.89 -15.73
CA SER A 184 19.41 5.97 -14.39
C SER A 184 20.87 5.55 -14.42
N THR A 185 21.21 4.46 -15.11
CA THR A 185 22.59 3.99 -15.28
C THR A 185 23.47 5.04 -15.94
N GLN A 186 23.01 5.67 -17.02
CA GLN A 186 23.72 6.76 -17.68
C GLN A 186 24.03 7.92 -16.72
N ARG A 187 23.07 8.32 -15.87
CA ARG A 187 23.31 9.36 -14.85
C ARG A 187 24.40 8.96 -13.87
N PHE A 188 24.48 7.69 -13.45
CA PHE A 188 25.56 7.21 -12.59
C PHE A 188 26.92 7.19 -13.31
N GLU A 189 26.95 6.80 -14.59
CA GLU A 189 28.17 6.81 -15.41
C GLU A 189 28.71 8.23 -15.61
N GLU A 190 27.82 9.21 -15.78
CA GLU A 190 28.14 10.64 -15.88
C GLU A 190 28.43 11.31 -14.52
N GLY A 191 28.27 10.60 -13.40
CA GLY A 191 28.46 11.14 -12.06
C GLY A 191 27.39 12.15 -11.61
N LYS A 192 26.19 12.09 -12.20
CA LYS A 192 25.06 13.02 -11.98
C LYS A 192 23.77 12.32 -11.54
N PRO A 193 23.77 11.46 -10.50
CA PRO A 193 22.53 10.88 -9.98
C PRO A 193 21.62 11.97 -9.41
N LEU A 194 20.30 11.81 -9.56
CA LEU A 194 19.32 12.81 -9.14
C LEU A 194 19.17 12.92 -7.62
N SER A 195 19.28 11.82 -6.90
CA SER A 195 19.16 11.77 -5.44
C SER A 195 19.72 10.46 -4.87
N ILE A 196 19.54 10.20 -3.56
CA ILE A 196 19.81 8.87 -2.98
C ILE A 196 18.83 7.78 -3.49
N LEU A 197 17.70 8.19 -4.07
CA LEU A 197 16.66 7.30 -4.61
C LEU A 197 16.83 6.99 -6.10
N ASP A 198 17.81 7.60 -6.78
CA ASP A 198 18.04 7.34 -8.20
C ASP A 198 18.43 5.88 -8.43
N GLY A 199 17.66 5.18 -9.27
CA GLY A 199 17.85 3.76 -9.56
C GLY A 199 17.25 2.80 -8.53
N ILE A 200 16.52 3.30 -7.52
CA ILE A 200 15.78 2.47 -6.57
C ILE A 200 14.45 2.02 -7.19
N PHE A 201 14.09 0.76 -7.02
CA PHE A 201 12.86 0.17 -7.55
C PHE A 201 11.71 0.30 -6.56
N VAL A 202 10.56 0.80 -7.04
CA VAL A 202 9.33 0.92 -6.23
C VAL A 202 8.13 0.39 -7.03
N ALA A 203 7.37 -0.52 -6.42
CA ALA A 203 6.08 -0.95 -6.95
C ALA A 203 4.96 -0.02 -6.46
N ILE A 204 4.02 0.33 -7.34
CA ILE A 204 2.92 1.25 -7.03
C ILE A 204 1.64 0.44 -6.88
N LYS A 205 0.86 0.67 -5.81
CA LYS A 205 -0.44 0.00 -5.63
C LYS A 205 -1.38 0.36 -6.77
N ASP A 206 -2.21 -0.58 -7.23
CA ASP A 206 -2.98 -0.40 -8.47
C ASP A 206 -4.14 0.62 -8.41
N ASP A 207 -4.48 1.10 -7.21
CA ASP A 207 -5.39 2.23 -6.97
C ASP A 207 -4.69 3.61 -7.02
N ILE A 208 -3.40 3.66 -7.38
CA ILE A 208 -2.61 4.89 -7.55
C ILE A 208 -2.14 4.98 -9.01
N ASP A 209 -2.30 6.16 -9.62
CA ASP A 209 -1.89 6.42 -11.00
C ASP A 209 -0.38 6.45 -11.17
N CYS A 210 0.10 5.69 -12.16
CA CYS A 210 1.51 5.55 -12.50
C CYS A 210 1.60 5.30 -14.01
N TYR A 211 1.77 6.37 -14.77
CA TYR A 211 1.85 6.32 -16.23
C TYR A 211 3.10 5.54 -16.69
N PRO A 212 3.02 4.70 -17.75
CA PRO A 212 1.89 4.50 -18.68
C PRO A 212 0.93 3.37 -18.27
N HIS A 213 1.05 2.83 -17.07
CA HIS A 213 0.20 1.72 -16.64
C HIS A 213 -1.22 2.23 -16.34
N PRO A 214 -2.27 1.46 -16.71
CA PRO A 214 -3.61 1.76 -16.24
C PRO A 214 -3.69 1.61 -14.71
N SER A 215 -4.71 2.22 -14.10
CA SER A 215 -5.09 1.98 -12.71
C SER A 215 -6.41 1.22 -12.70
N ASN A 216 -6.38 -0.06 -12.32
CA ASN A 216 -7.58 -0.88 -12.30
C ASN A 216 -8.22 -1.03 -10.91
N GLY A 217 -7.53 -0.61 -9.85
CA GLY A 217 -7.96 -0.88 -8.48
C GLY A 217 -8.16 -2.37 -8.19
N GLY A 218 -7.40 -3.25 -8.86
CA GLY A 218 -7.57 -4.71 -8.76
C GLY A 218 -8.81 -5.28 -9.46
N THR A 219 -9.57 -4.47 -10.21
CA THR A 219 -10.68 -4.91 -11.08
C THR A 219 -10.16 -5.28 -12.48
N THR A 220 -11.03 -5.80 -13.36
CA THR A 220 -10.67 -6.10 -14.76
C THR A 220 -11.24 -5.10 -15.79
N PHE A 221 -11.94 -4.06 -15.33
CA PHE A 221 -12.71 -3.18 -16.23
C PHE A 221 -12.45 -1.68 -16.05
N PHE A 222 -11.87 -1.24 -14.93
CA PHE A 222 -11.83 0.19 -14.59
C PHE A 222 -11.08 1.03 -15.63
N HIS A 223 -10.02 0.49 -16.24
CA HIS A 223 -9.30 1.14 -17.35
C HIS A 223 -10.17 1.48 -18.56
N LYS A 224 -11.31 0.80 -18.75
CA LYS A 224 -12.24 1.05 -19.87
C LYS A 224 -13.08 2.31 -19.67
N ILE A 225 -13.23 2.75 -18.43
CA ILE A 225 -14.05 3.91 -18.06
C ILE A 225 -13.23 5.08 -17.53
N ARG A 226 -11.94 4.86 -17.24
CA ARG A 226 -11.00 5.87 -16.76
C ARG A 226 -9.59 5.58 -17.28
N SER A 227 -9.10 6.45 -18.16
CA SER A 227 -7.71 6.42 -18.61
C SER A 227 -6.78 7.10 -17.59
N VAL A 228 -5.49 6.77 -17.68
CA VAL A 228 -4.42 7.39 -16.89
C VAL A 228 -3.52 8.13 -17.87
N GLU A 229 -3.52 9.46 -17.78
CA GLU A 229 -2.74 10.33 -18.68
C GLU A 229 -1.49 10.92 -18.00
N GLU A 230 -1.46 10.92 -16.67
CA GLU A 230 -0.37 11.46 -15.87
C GLU A 230 -0.17 10.64 -14.60
N ASP A 231 0.99 10.83 -13.96
CA ASP A 231 1.27 10.24 -12.66
C ASP A 231 0.45 10.88 -11.55
N ALA A 232 0.08 10.11 -10.53
CA ALA A 232 -0.34 10.68 -9.26
C ALA A 232 0.78 11.54 -8.66
N VAL A 233 0.43 12.55 -7.86
CA VAL A 233 1.41 13.47 -7.23
C VAL A 233 2.52 12.72 -6.48
N SER A 234 2.18 11.64 -5.77
CA SER A 234 3.17 10.80 -5.06
C SER A 234 4.14 10.11 -6.03
N VAL A 235 3.64 9.59 -7.15
CA VAL A 235 4.45 8.90 -8.17
C VAL A 235 5.32 9.90 -8.93
N SER A 236 4.79 11.06 -9.30
CA SER A 236 5.54 12.14 -9.92
C SER A 236 6.73 12.59 -9.06
N ARG A 237 6.52 12.73 -7.73
CA ARG A 237 7.59 13.05 -6.77
C ARG A 237 8.63 11.94 -6.62
N LEU A 238 8.25 10.67 -6.72
CA LEU A 238 9.21 9.56 -6.75
C LEU A 238 10.03 9.58 -8.05
N ARG A 239 9.36 9.78 -9.18
CA ARG A 239 9.99 9.83 -10.51
C ARG A 239 10.98 10.98 -10.61
N SER A 240 10.67 12.16 -10.05
CA SER A 240 11.60 13.30 -10.04
C SER A 240 12.88 13.03 -9.24
N CYS A 241 12.84 12.13 -8.26
CA CYS A 241 14.01 11.67 -7.51
C CYS A 241 14.82 10.57 -8.22
N GLY A 242 14.39 10.12 -9.41
CA GLY A 242 15.08 9.08 -10.20
C GLY A 242 14.67 7.64 -9.88
N VAL A 243 13.57 7.44 -9.15
CA VAL A 243 13.03 6.10 -8.84
C VAL A 243 12.62 5.37 -10.12
N ILE A 244 12.93 4.08 -10.19
CA ILE A 244 12.46 3.16 -11.22
C ILE A 244 11.12 2.57 -10.78
N LEU A 245 10.06 2.89 -11.52
CA LEU A 245 8.71 2.40 -11.22
C LEU A 245 8.57 0.98 -11.77
N ALA A 246 8.45 0.01 -10.85
CA ALA A 246 8.51 -1.42 -11.13
C ALA A 246 7.19 -2.02 -11.67
N GLY A 247 6.13 -1.21 -11.77
CA GLY A 247 4.79 -1.62 -12.20
C GLY A 247 3.73 -1.49 -11.11
N LYS A 248 2.55 -2.05 -11.39
CA LYS A 248 1.36 -1.98 -10.52
C LYS A 248 1.23 -3.24 -9.68
N ALA A 249 1.29 -3.11 -8.36
CA ALA A 249 1.17 -4.22 -7.41
C ALA A 249 -0.27 -4.76 -7.32
N ASN A 250 -0.41 -6.06 -7.07
CA ASN A 250 -1.71 -6.68 -6.80
C ASN A 250 -2.35 -6.10 -5.52
N MET A 251 -3.68 -6.15 -5.44
CA MET A 251 -4.44 -5.70 -4.29
C MET A 251 -5.79 -6.42 -4.20
N HIS A 252 -6.39 -6.39 -3.01
CA HIS A 252 -7.81 -6.73 -2.86
C HIS A 252 -8.63 -5.77 -3.73
N GLU A 253 -9.58 -6.30 -4.51
CA GLU A 253 -10.39 -5.52 -5.45
C GLU A 253 -11.03 -4.31 -4.74
N LEU A 254 -10.77 -3.12 -5.28
CA LEU A 254 -11.22 -1.81 -4.79
C LEU A 254 -10.88 -1.49 -3.32
N GLY A 255 -9.94 -2.22 -2.72
CA GLY A 255 -9.63 -2.10 -1.29
C GLY A 255 -10.75 -2.59 -0.37
N LEU A 256 -11.74 -3.32 -0.91
CA LEU A 256 -12.90 -3.83 -0.18
C LEU A 256 -12.59 -5.15 0.57
N GLY A 257 -11.42 -5.19 1.21
CA GLY A 257 -11.00 -6.32 2.02
C GLY A 257 -9.58 -6.18 2.56
N THR A 258 -9.28 -6.94 3.60
CA THR A 258 -8.05 -6.82 4.40
C THR A 258 -7.11 -8.03 4.26
N THR A 259 -7.44 -8.99 3.38
CA THR A 259 -6.69 -10.25 3.23
C THR A 259 -5.78 -10.29 2.00
N GLY A 260 -5.99 -9.42 1.00
CA GLY A 260 -5.31 -9.51 -0.29
C GLY A 260 -5.88 -10.56 -1.27
N ASN A 261 -7.03 -11.16 -0.96
CA ASN A 261 -7.74 -12.02 -1.93
C ASN A 261 -8.23 -11.23 -3.14
N ASN A 262 -7.82 -11.67 -4.32
CA ASN A 262 -8.32 -11.15 -5.59
C ASN A 262 -8.67 -12.34 -6.51
N PRO A 263 -9.96 -12.63 -6.75
CA PRO A 263 -10.36 -13.74 -7.62
C PRO A 263 -10.07 -13.49 -9.11
N ASN A 264 -9.80 -12.25 -9.51
CA ASN A 264 -9.51 -11.89 -10.89
C ASN A 264 -8.05 -12.14 -11.25
N TYR A 265 -7.13 -11.76 -10.35
CA TYR A 265 -5.68 -11.82 -10.59
C TYR A 265 -4.97 -12.91 -9.78
N GLY A 266 -5.63 -13.48 -8.77
CA GLY A 266 -5.03 -14.45 -7.85
C GLY A 266 -4.64 -13.84 -6.51
N PHE A 267 -4.34 -14.73 -5.56
CA PHE A 267 -3.96 -14.36 -4.20
C PHE A 267 -2.44 -14.15 -4.10
N THR A 268 -2.02 -13.00 -3.61
CA THR A 268 -0.62 -12.77 -3.27
C THR A 268 -0.30 -13.49 -1.96
N SER A 269 0.46 -14.58 -2.05
CA SER A 269 0.81 -15.39 -0.88
C SER A 269 1.81 -14.70 0.04
N ASP A 270 1.70 -14.98 1.33
CA ASP A 270 2.71 -14.59 2.31
C ASP A 270 4.01 -15.37 2.06
N LYS A 271 5.10 -14.63 1.82
CA LYS A 271 6.42 -15.20 1.54
C LYS A 271 7.08 -15.83 2.77
N SER A 272 6.60 -15.55 3.98
CA SER A 272 7.06 -16.20 5.22
C SER A 272 6.46 -17.59 5.43
N VAL A 273 5.28 -17.85 4.86
CA VAL A 273 4.53 -19.11 5.02
C VAL A 273 5.03 -20.20 4.06
N THR A 274 5.79 -19.86 3.01
CA THR A 274 6.30 -20.82 2.01
C THR A 274 7.56 -21.59 2.46
N ILE A 275 8.08 -21.37 3.67
CA ILE A 275 9.26 -22.12 4.19
C ILE A 275 8.87 -23.36 5.01
N LYS A 276 7.57 -23.65 5.17
CA LYS A 276 7.09 -24.87 5.84
C LYS A 276 5.99 -25.57 5.04
N MET A 277 6.37 -26.23 3.95
CA MET A 277 5.69 -27.44 3.46
C MET A 277 6.73 -28.38 2.87
#